data_AF-A0A3M2BGZ4-F1
#
_entry.id   AF-A0A3M2BGZ4-F1
#
_cell.length_a   1.000
_cell.length_b   1.000
_cell.length_c   1.000
_cell.angle_alpha   90.00
_cell.angle_beta   90.00
_cell.angle_gamma   90.00
#
_symmetry.space_group_name_H-M   'P 1'
#
loop_
_entity.id
_entity.type
_entity.pdbx_description
1 polymer ?
#
loop_
_entity_poly.entity_id
_entity_poly.type
_entity_poly.pdbx_seq_one_letter_code
_entity_poly.pdbx_strand_id
1 'polypeptide(L)'
;MTTPRRCRHRYTLAALFIVALAAAPGPQALDPPPTEPAPMPLVDVMEGLKAHLKFIAQHLSDPAERPAVLEHVHDMQRLAWLAKTMTPETVAALPEPDRSARQLEFRRTMNEVLIQCCRLEMHLIDGSPAQAWGIIKGPLLKLREKGHEQFQEDDDG
;
A
#
# COMPACT_ATOMS: atom_id res chain seq x y z
N MET A 1 51.48 6.29 -19.78
CA MET A 1 50.87 6.27 -21.14
C MET A 1 49.39 6.55 -20.99
N THR A 2 48.98 7.75 -21.37
CA THR A 2 47.68 8.38 -21.10
C THR A 2 46.94 8.53 -22.42
N THR A 3 45.71 8.04 -22.51
CA THR A 3 44.82 8.37 -23.63
C THR A 3 43.46 8.84 -23.11
N PRO A 4 43.06 10.09 -23.40
CA PRO A 4 41.69 10.51 -23.33
C PRO A 4 41.10 10.57 -24.74
N ARG A 5 39.91 9.98 -24.96
CA ARG A 5 39.09 10.26 -26.14
C ARG A 5 37.67 10.59 -25.71
N ARG A 6 37.42 11.90 -25.59
CA ARG A 6 36.09 12.50 -25.47
C ARG A 6 35.47 12.56 -26.87
N CYS A 7 34.40 11.81 -27.12
CA CYS A 7 33.57 11.97 -28.31
C CYS A 7 32.45 12.97 -28.00
N ARG A 8 32.57 14.19 -28.51
CA ARG A 8 31.53 15.23 -28.48
C ARG A 8 30.54 14.94 -29.60
N HIS A 9 29.35 14.43 -29.29
CA HIS A 9 28.24 14.44 -30.24
C HIS A 9 27.46 15.75 -30.08
N ARG A 10 27.63 16.61 -31.08
CA ARG A 10 26.81 17.79 -31.33
C ARG A 10 25.60 17.32 -32.13
N TYR A 11 24.40 17.42 -31.58
CA TYR A 11 23.17 17.30 -32.36
C TYR A 11 22.51 18.66 -32.46
N THR A 12 22.34 19.08 -33.71
CA THR A 12 21.82 20.37 -34.16
C THR A 12 20.31 20.41 -33.95
N LEU A 13 19.84 21.46 -33.25
CA LEU A 13 18.45 21.85 -33.12
C LEU A 13 17.86 22.22 -34.50
N ALA A 14 16.82 21.51 -34.93
CA ALA A 14 15.90 21.97 -35.97
C ALA A 14 14.50 22.07 -35.33
N ALA A 15 14.15 23.28 -34.90
CA ALA A 15 12.84 23.59 -34.35
C ALA A 15 11.85 23.84 -35.50
N LEU A 16 11.00 22.85 -35.78
CA LEU A 16 9.86 22.99 -36.69
C LEU A 16 8.64 23.41 -35.84
N PHE A 17 8.29 24.69 -35.90
CA PHE A 17 7.15 25.26 -35.17
C PHE A 17 5.87 25.03 -35.99
N ILE A 18 5.19 23.90 -35.74
CA ILE A 18 3.85 23.62 -36.29
C ILE A 18 2.83 24.32 -35.39
N VAL A 19 2.23 25.40 -35.89
CA VAL A 19 1.09 26.06 -35.25
C VAL A 19 -0.16 25.25 -35.59
N ALA A 20 -0.53 24.33 -34.70
CA ALA A 20 -1.81 23.63 -34.75
C ALA A 20 -2.92 24.55 -34.22
N LEU A 21 -3.89 24.88 -35.08
CA LEU A 21 -5.10 25.60 -34.73
C LEU A 21 -5.97 24.69 -33.85
N ALA A 22 -5.90 24.88 -32.53
CA ALA A 22 -6.66 24.10 -31.56
C ALA A 22 -8.16 24.45 -31.66
N ALA A 23 -8.96 23.49 -32.13
CA ALA A 23 -10.40 23.53 -31.98
C ALA A 23 -10.73 23.54 -30.48
N ALA A 24 -11.41 24.60 -30.01
CA ALA A 24 -11.82 24.70 -28.62
C ALA A 24 -12.77 23.54 -28.29
N PRO A 25 -12.45 22.68 -27.30
CA PRO A 25 -13.38 21.66 -26.86
C PRO A 25 -14.64 22.36 -26.35
N GLY A 26 -15.78 22.03 -26.95
CA GLY A 26 -17.09 22.51 -26.50
C GLY A 26 -17.32 22.14 -25.03
N PRO A 27 -18.23 22.83 -24.33
CA PRO A 27 -18.53 22.55 -22.93
C PRO A 27 -18.97 21.10 -22.79
N GLN A 28 -18.07 20.25 -22.27
CA GLN A 28 -18.41 18.89 -21.91
C GLN A 28 -19.37 19.00 -20.73
N ALA A 29 -20.56 18.42 -20.88
CA ALA A 29 -21.48 18.23 -19.79
C ALA A 29 -20.70 17.48 -18.69
N LEU A 30 -20.55 18.12 -17.53
CA LEU A 30 -19.97 17.49 -16.36
C LEU A 30 -20.82 16.26 -16.04
N ASP A 31 -20.25 15.08 -16.26
CA ASP A 31 -20.85 13.85 -15.77
C ASP A 31 -21.16 14.02 -14.28
N PRO A 32 -22.32 13.52 -13.80
CA PRO A 32 -22.64 13.57 -12.39
C PRO A 32 -21.49 12.93 -11.59
N PRO A 33 -21.13 13.49 -10.42
CA PRO A 33 -20.02 12.99 -9.64
C PRO A 33 -20.23 11.49 -9.37
N PRO A 34 -19.18 10.65 -9.55
CA PRO A 34 -19.29 9.23 -9.30
C PRO A 34 -19.82 9.01 -7.89
N THR A 35 -20.87 8.19 -7.76
CA THR A 35 -21.44 7.82 -6.47
C THR A 35 -20.34 7.20 -5.61
N GLU A 36 -20.08 7.79 -4.44
CA GLU A 36 -19.05 7.29 -3.54
C GLU A 36 -19.36 5.83 -3.17
N PRO A 37 -18.37 4.92 -3.23
CA PRO A 37 -18.58 3.54 -2.84
C PRO A 37 -19.02 3.46 -1.38
N ALA A 38 -19.91 2.52 -1.08
CA ALA A 38 -20.36 2.29 0.29
C ALA A 38 -19.14 2.02 1.22
N PRO A 39 -19.15 2.54 2.46
CA PRO A 39 -18.04 2.35 3.38
C PRO A 39 -17.86 0.87 3.71
N MET A 40 -16.64 0.36 3.55
CA MET A 40 -16.27 -1.01 3.88
C MET A 40 -16.18 -1.18 5.41
N PRO A 41 -16.80 -2.22 6.00
CA PRO A 41 -16.62 -2.58 7.41
C PRO A 41 -15.17 -2.88 7.79
N LEU A 42 -14.76 -2.58 9.03
CA LEU A 42 -13.36 -2.80 9.46
C LEU A 42 -12.98 -4.29 9.42
N VAL A 43 -13.91 -5.18 9.76
CA VAL A 43 -13.69 -6.63 9.68
C VAL A 43 -13.31 -7.07 8.26
N ASP A 44 -13.97 -6.52 7.24
CA ASP A 44 -13.68 -6.83 5.83
C ASP A 44 -12.33 -6.27 5.40
N VAL A 45 -11.96 -5.08 5.90
CA VAL A 45 -10.62 -4.49 5.67
C VAL A 45 -9.53 -5.39 6.26
N MET A 46 -9.73 -5.92 7.46
CA MET A 46 -8.77 -6.79 8.15
C MET A 46 -8.66 -8.18 7.49
N GLU A 47 -9.78 -8.77 7.08
CA GLU A 47 -9.76 -10.01 6.29
C GLU A 47 -9.10 -9.80 4.91
N GLY A 48 -9.30 -8.63 4.28
CA GLY A 48 -8.57 -8.22 3.09
C GLY A 48 -7.06 -8.22 3.31
N LEU A 49 -6.57 -7.54 4.36
CA LEU A 49 -5.14 -7.53 4.71
C LEU A 49 -4.55 -8.94 4.86
N LYS A 50 -5.27 -9.82 5.55
CA LYS A 50 -4.89 -11.23 5.75
C LYS A 50 -4.89 -12.01 4.44
N ALA A 51 -5.87 -11.82 3.57
CA ALA A 51 -5.95 -12.48 2.27
C ALA A 51 -4.79 -12.07 1.35
N HIS A 52 -4.49 -10.77 1.25
CA HIS A 52 -3.34 -10.30 0.47
C HIS A 52 -2.01 -10.80 1.05
N LEU A 53 -1.82 -10.76 2.37
CA LEU A 53 -0.60 -11.30 3.00
C LEU A 53 -0.41 -12.79 2.69
N LYS A 54 -1.49 -13.57 2.72
CA LYS A 54 -1.48 -15.00 2.36
C LYS A 54 -1.10 -15.19 0.90
N PHE A 55 -1.70 -14.42 -0.02
CA PHE A 55 -1.39 -14.49 -1.44
C PHE A 55 0.10 -14.19 -1.70
N ILE A 56 0.61 -13.08 -1.14
CA ILE A 56 2.01 -12.68 -1.25
C ILE A 56 2.91 -13.82 -0.75
N ALA A 57 2.64 -14.37 0.44
CA ALA A 57 3.45 -15.46 0.98
C ALA A 57 3.46 -16.72 0.09
N GLN A 58 2.37 -17.01 -0.62
CA GLN A 58 2.30 -18.16 -1.52
C GLN A 58 3.07 -17.96 -2.83
N HIS A 59 3.11 -16.74 -3.36
CA HIS A 59 3.63 -16.46 -4.71
C HIS A 59 4.97 -15.70 -4.71
N LEU A 60 5.48 -15.26 -3.55
CA LEU A 60 6.71 -14.45 -3.45
C LEU A 60 7.94 -15.09 -4.11
N SER A 61 8.01 -16.42 -4.13
CA SER A 61 9.15 -17.17 -4.67
C SER A 61 9.12 -17.30 -6.19
N ASP A 62 8.01 -16.98 -6.86
CA ASP A 62 7.87 -17.06 -8.31
C ASP A 62 8.15 -15.70 -8.96
N PRO A 63 9.24 -15.54 -9.74
CA PRO A 63 9.53 -14.29 -10.44
C PRO A 63 8.46 -13.89 -11.46
N ALA A 64 7.72 -14.84 -12.04
CA ALA A 64 6.67 -14.55 -13.02
C ALA A 64 5.45 -13.89 -12.36
N GLU A 65 5.18 -14.20 -11.09
CA GLU A 65 4.09 -13.64 -10.29
C GLU A 65 4.44 -12.29 -9.65
N ARG A 66 5.68 -11.79 -9.81
CA ARG A 66 6.13 -10.55 -9.16
C ARG A 66 5.21 -9.34 -9.42
N PRO A 67 4.68 -9.10 -10.65
CA PRO A 67 3.73 -8.01 -10.88
C PRO A 67 2.46 -8.15 -10.02
N ALA A 68 1.87 -9.34 -9.97
CA ALA A 68 0.69 -9.61 -9.14
C ALA A 68 1.01 -9.46 -7.64
N VAL A 69 2.16 -9.97 -7.19
CA VAL A 69 2.61 -9.79 -5.80
C VAL A 69 2.74 -8.31 -5.44
N LEU A 70 3.26 -7.47 -6.35
CA LEU A 70 3.35 -6.01 -6.13
C LEU A 70 1.97 -5.35 -6.04
N GLU A 71 1.01 -5.74 -6.88
CA GLU A 71 -0.37 -5.26 -6.79
C GLU A 71 -0.98 -5.59 -5.43
N HIS A 72 -0.81 -6.83 -4.95
CA HIS A 72 -1.28 -7.23 -3.63
C HIS A 72 -0.59 -6.47 -2.48
N VAL A 73 0.69 -6.11 -2.61
CA VAL A 73 1.38 -5.26 -1.62
C VAL A 73 0.78 -3.86 -1.61
N HIS A 74 0.49 -3.29 -2.79
CA HIS A 74 -0.16 -1.99 -2.88
C HIS A 74 -1.58 -2.00 -2.29
N ASP A 75 -2.35 -3.06 -2.53
CA ASP A 75 -3.68 -3.21 -1.92
C ASP A 75 -3.60 -3.35 -0.39
N MET A 76 -2.60 -4.07 0.14
CA MET A 76 -2.34 -4.06 1.58
C MET A 76 -2.04 -2.65 2.11
N GLN A 77 -1.28 -1.85 1.38
CA GLN A 77 -1.01 -0.46 1.79
C GLN A 77 -2.30 0.37 1.81
N ARG A 78 -3.17 0.21 0.81
CA ARG A 78 -4.47 0.91 0.75
C ARG A 78 -5.39 0.50 1.89
N LEU A 79 -5.49 -0.80 2.16
CA LEU A 79 -6.30 -1.33 3.26
C LEU A 79 -5.76 -0.91 4.64
N ALA A 80 -4.45 -0.92 4.84
CA ALA A 80 -3.86 -0.45 6.09
C ALA A 80 -4.06 1.07 6.28
N TRP A 81 -4.01 1.85 5.20
CA TRP A 81 -4.36 3.26 5.23
C TRP A 81 -5.82 3.48 5.59
N LEU A 82 -6.73 2.70 5.00
CA LEU A 82 -8.16 2.76 5.31
C LEU A 82 -8.42 2.35 6.77
N ALA A 83 -7.91 1.20 7.21
CA ALA A 83 -8.07 0.71 8.58
C ALA A 83 -7.67 1.76 9.61
N LYS A 84 -6.57 2.51 9.38
CA LYS A 84 -6.10 3.52 10.34
C LYS A 84 -7.07 4.69 10.55
N THR A 85 -8.03 4.92 9.65
CA THR A 85 -9.04 5.98 9.80
C THR A 85 -10.30 5.47 10.51
N MET A 86 -10.36 4.18 10.80
CA MET A 86 -11.48 3.50 11.45
C MET A 86 -11.23 3.31 12.95
N THR A 87 -12.29 3.02 13.69
CA THR A 87 -12.25 2.70 15.12
C THR A 87 -12.67 1.25 15.33
N PRO A 88 -11.81 0.40 15.92
CA PRO A 88 -12.19 -0.96 16.30
C PRO A 88 -13.35 -0.96 17.30
N GLU A 89 -14.24 -1.96 17.23
CA GLU A 89 -15.39 -2.08 18.14
C GLU A 89 -14.94 -2.20 19.60
N THR A 90 -13.88 -2.97 19.85
CA THR A 90 -13.22 -3.09 21.16
C THR A 90 -12.75 -1.75 21.71
N VAL A 91 -12.33 -0.82 20.86
CA VAL A 91 -11.94 0.54 21.25
C VAL A 91 -13.17 1.44 21.43
N ALA A 92 -14.17 1.32 20.55
CA ALA A 92 -15.42 2.08 20.64
C ALA A 92 -16.17 1.80 21.95
N ALA A 93 -16.12 0.55 22.44
CA ALA A 93 -16.75 0.10 23.67
C ALA A 93 -16.07 0.63 24.96
N LEU A 94 -14.86 1.20 24.86
CA LEU A 94 -14.14 1.73 26.03
C LEU A 94 -14.76 3.04 26.56
N PRO A 95 -14.58 3.32 27.87
CA PRO A 95 -14.87 4.63 28.44
C PRO A 95 -14.11 5.75 27.71
N GLU A 96 -14.71 6.94 27.65
CA GLU A 96 -14.14 8.15 27.03
C GLU A 96 -12.66 8.43 27.41
N PRO A 97 -12.23 8.34 28.69
CA PRO A 97 -10.84 8.63 29.04
C PRO A 97 -9.83 7.66 28.39
N ASP A 98 -10.22 6.41 28.17
CA ASP A 98 -9.32 5.35 27.67
C ASP A 98 -9.34 5.23 26.15
N ARG A 99 -10.46 5.61 25.51
CA ARG A 99 -10.67 5.47 24.06
C ARG A 99 -9.60 6.18 23.23
N SER A 100 -9.25 7.41 23.60
CA SER A 100 -8.30 8.23 22.84
C SER A 100 -6.90 7.60 22.76
N ALA A 101 -6.40 7.09 23.88
CA ALA A 101 -5.09 6.45 23.96
C ALA A 101 -5.06 5.15 23.14
N ARG A 102 -6.12 4.33 23.22
CA ARG A 102 -6.23 3.08 22.47
C ARG A 102 -6.41 3.30 20.97
N GLN A 103 -7.17 4.32 20.56
CA GLN A 103 -7.27 4.71 19.15
C GLN A 103 -5.90 5.14 18.58
N LEU A 104 -5.09 5.86 19.36
CA LEU A 104 -3.74 6.25 18.93
C LEU A 104 -2.80 5.04 18.80
N GLU A 105 -2.91 4.06 19.71
CA GLU A 105 -2.17 2.80 19.62
C GLU A 105 -2.55 2.02 18.37
N PHE A 106 -3.84 1.87 18.08
CA PHE A 106 -4.32 1.23 16.85
C PHE A 106 -3.78 1.92 15.59
N ARG A 107 -3.87 3.26 15.53
CA ARG A 107 -3.31 4.05 14.42
C ARG A 107 -1.80 3.88 14.26
N ARG A 108 -1.07 3.77 15.38
CA ARG A 108 0.37 3.49 15.36
C ARG A 108 0.65 2.12 14.75
N THR A 109 -0.07 1.08 15.17
CA THR A 109 0.04 -0.27 14.62
C THR A 109 -0.24 -0.30 13.12
N MET A 110 -1.27 0.41 12.63
CA MET A 110 -1.55 0.49 11.19
C MET A 110 -0.45 1.22 10.41
N ASN A 111 0.16 2.26 10.99
CA ASN A 111 1.33 2.89 10.37
C ASN A 111 2.56 1.96 10.35
N GLU A 112 2.74 1.12 11.37
CA GLU A 112 3.81 0.11 11.39
C GLU A 112 3.60 -0.92 10.27
N VAL A 113 2.36 -1.38 10.06
CA VAL A 113 1.99 -2.26 8.92
C VAL A 113 2.33 -1.58 7.59
N LEU A 114 1.94 -0.32 7.40
CA LEU A 114 2.26 0.46 6.19
C LEU A 114 3.77 0.52 5.93
N ILE A 115 4.57 0.83 6.95
CA ILE A 115 6.04 0.89 6.83
C ILE A 115 6.60 -0.45 6.38
N GLN A 116 6.12 -1.56 6.95
CA GLN A 116 6.59 -2.89 6.52
C GLN A 116 6.14 -3.23 5.10
N CYS A 117 4.94 -2.82 4.68
CA CYS A 117 4.48 -3.01 3.30
C CYS A 117 5.35 -2.22 2.30
N CYS A 118 5.73 -0.98 2.61
CA CYS A 118 6.65 -0.22 1.75
C CYS A 118 8.05 -0.86 1.69
N ARG A 119 8.57 -1.39 2.80
CA ARG A 119 9.85 -2.13 2.81
C ARG A 119 9.77 -3.40 1.97
N LEU A 120 8.68 -4.15 2.08
CA LEU A 120 8.42 -5.34 1.27
C LEU A 120 8.40 -4.98 -0.23
N GLU A 121 7.69 -3.91 -0.60
CA GLU A 121 7.65 -3.39 -1.96
C GLU A 121 9.06 -3.04 -2.49
N MET A 122 9.87 -2.32 -1.69
CA MET A 122 11.25 -2.02 -2.07
C MET A 122 12.08 -3.28 -2.33
N HIS A 123 12.01 -4.28 -1.44
CA HIS A 123 12.74 -5.54 -1.64
C HIS A 123 12.26 -6.32 -2.87
N LEU A 124 10.99 -6.22 -3.23
CA LEU A 124 10.44 -6.82 -4.45
C LEU A 124 10.96 -6.11 -5.71
N ILE A 125 10.98 -4.78 -5.70
CA ILE A 125 11.52 -3.96 -6.79
C ILE A 125 13.02 -4.22 -6.99
N ASP A 126 13.77 -4.30 -5.89
CA ASP A 126 15.22 -4.57 -5.89
C ASP A 126 15.58 -6.03 -6.22
N GLY A 127 14.59 -6.90 -6.42
CA GLY A 127 14.81 -8.32 -6.72
C GLY A 127 15.47 -9.09 -5.58
N SER A 128 15.16 -8.74 -4.33
CA SER A 128 15.73 -9.33 -3.11
C SER A 128 14.72 -10.21 -2.34
N PRO A 129 14.35 -11.41 -2.87
CA PRO A 129 13.28 -12.24 -2.32
C PRO A 129 13.55 -12.75 -0.90
N ALA A 130 14.81 -12.97 -0.53
CA ALA A 130 15.17 -13.40 0.83
C ALA A 130 14.84 -12.32 1.87
N GLN A 131 15.08 -11.04 1.53
CA GLN A 131 14.78 -9.91 2.40
C GLN A 131 13.27 -9.68 2.48
N ALA A 132 12.55 -9.78 1.36
CA ALA A 132 11.09 -9.75 1.32
C ALA A 132 10.47 -10.85 2.22
N TRP A 133 11.00 -12.08 2.16
CA TRP A 133 10.57 -13.17 3.04
C TRP A 133 10.82 -12.86 4.52
N GLY A 134 11.92 -12.18 4.84
CA GLY A 134 12.22 -11.71 6.20
C GLY A 134 11.18 -10.73 6.74
N ILE A 135 10.63 -9.86 5.90
CA ILE A 135 9.55 -8.94 6.26
C ILE A 135 8.24 -9.70 6.56
N ILE A 136 7.87 -10.66 5.71
CA ILE A 136 6.64 -11.45 5.86
C ILE A 136 6.68 -12.30 7.13
N LYS A 137 7.73 -13.10 7.31
CA LYS A 137 7.85 -14.06 8.43
C LYS A 137 8.23 -13.41 9.76
N GLY A 138 8.70 -12.16 9.74
CA GLY A 138 9.12 -11.44 10.92
C GLY A 138 8.14 -10.30 11.26
N PRO A 139 8.45 -9.06 10.87
CA PRO A 139 7.66 -7.89 11.25
C PRO A 139 6.16 -7.99 10.96
N LEU A 140 5.74 -8.39 9.76
CA LEU A 140 4.32 -8.43 9.40
C LEU A 140 3.55 -9.50 10.18
N LEU A 141 4.15 -10.68 10.36
CA LEU A 141 3.55 -11.75 11.15
C LEU A 141 3.34 -11.32 12.62
N LYS A 142 4.36 -10.71 13.23
CA LYS A 142 4.29 -10.22 14.62
C LYS A 142 3.25 -9.12 14.79
N LEU A 143 3.14 -8.19 13.83
CA LEU A 143 2.15 -7.12 13.88
C LEU A 143 0.72 -7.67 13.78
N ARG A 144 0.51 -8.70 12.95
CA ARG A 144 -0.79 -9.38 12.86
C ARG A 144 -1.16 -10.03 14.20
N GLU A 145 -0.26 -10.82 14.77
CA GLU A 145 -0.47 -11.51 16.05
C GLU A 145 -0.78 -10.52 17.18
N LYS A 146 0.07 -9.49 17.33
CA LYS A 146 -0.16 -8.42 18.31
C LYS A 146 -1.51 -7.69 18.08
N GLY A 147 -1.87 -7.45 16.82
CA GLY A 147 -3.14 -6.81 16.48
C GLY A 147 -4.35 -7.64 16.89
N HIS A 148 -4.29 -8.96 16.68
CA HIS A 148 -5.34 -9.88 17.13
C HIS A 148 -5.45 -9.87 18.67
N GLU A 149 -4.32 -10.02 19.38
CA GLU A 149 -4.28 -9.98 20.85
C GLU A 149 -4.82 -8.68 21.45
N GLN A 150 -4.66 -7.55 20.76
CA GLN A 150 -5.04 -6.23 21.30
C GLN A 150 -6.46 -5.78 20.93
N PHE A 151 -6.97 -6.19 19.77
CA PHE A 151 -8.15 -5.57 19.17
C PHE A 151 -9.22 -6.55 18.71
N GLN A 152 -8.94 -7.86 18.67
CA GLN A 152 -9.95 -8.88 18.38
C GLN A 152 -10.64 -9.28 19.69
N GLU A 153 -11.95 -9.49 19.65
CA GLU A 153 -12.68 -10.06 20.79
C GLU A 153 -12.24 -11.52 20.96
N ASP A 154 -12.04 -11.95 22.22
CA ASP A 154 -11.79 -13.36 22.52
C ASP A 154 -13.04 -14.14 22.08
N ASP A 155 -12.88 -15.00 21.08
CA ASP A 155 -13.93 -15.87 20.53
C ASP A 155 -14.16 -17.04 21.52
N ASP A 156 -14.48 -16.70 22.77
CA ASP A 156 -14.87 -17.63 23.82
C ASP A 156 -16.34 -18.01 23.57
N GLY A 157 -16.55 -19.08 22.79
CA GLY A 157 -17.86 -19.65 22.52
C GLY A 157 -18.65 -20.12 23.74
#